data_AF-A0A6L5F895-F1
#
_entry.id   AF-A0A6L5F895-F1
#
_cell.length_a   1.000
_cell.length_b   1.000
_cell.length_c   1.000
_cell.angle_alpha   90.00
_cell.angle_beta   90.00
_cell.angle_gamma   90.00
#
_symmetry.space_group_name_H-M   'P 1'
#
loop_
_entity.id
_entity.type
_entity.pdbx_description
1 polymer ?
#
loop_
_entity_poly.entity_id
_entity_poly.type
_entity_poly.pdbx_seq_one_letter_code
_entity_poly.pdbx_strand_id
1 'polypeptide(L)'
;MRKDPLTIRIDRHWLRLGAVVVLLAALTISSVAWASHRFNDVPDSNVFHDDITWLHVNGVTLGCNPPLNSLYCPDDPVTREQMSAFMRRLAENQVVDAATAIESESAANADNSELLGNQPPEDFVQDLQWVETSATSRIAPGNEVVFSVTCPTGSAVISGGARENGDGYVLTDTQPAADRSGWQVEYRNNTENEQNAPVTVYALCGAYNDKSASAAFDAAEADPNR
;
A
#
# COMPACT_ATOMS: atom_id res chain seq x y z
N MET A 1 4.93 -68.97 48.23
CA MET A 1 4.93 -67.49 48.11
C MET A 1 3.52 -67.05 47.76
N ARG A 2 2.73 -66.65 48.76
CA ARG A 2 1.36 -66.14 48.60
C ARG A 2 1.44 -64.63 48.84
N LYS A 3 1.20 -63.83 47.80
CA LYS A 3 1.11 -62.36 47.90
C LYS A 3 -0.35 -62.03 48.16
N ASP A 4 -0.63 -61.48 49.34
CA ASP A 4 -1.96 -60.93 49.64
C ASP A 4 -2.06 -59.54 49.01
N PRO A 5 -3.17 -59.21 48.32
CA PRO A 5 -3.34 -57.90 47.70
C PRO A 5 -3.62 -56.83 48.77
N LEU A 6 -2.78 -55.81 48.83
CA LEU A 6 -2.98 -54.64 49.68
C LEU A 6 -4.16 -53.82 49.16
N THR A 7 -5.32 -53.95 49.81
CA THR A 7 -6.47 -53.07 49.57
C THR A 7 -6.27 -51.76 50.34
N ILE A 8 -5.89 -50.69 49.62
CA ILE A 8 -5.77 -49.34 50.19
C ILE A 8 -7.18 -48.81 50.48
N ARG A 9 -7.55 -48.71 51.76
CA ARG A 9 -8.76 -47.97 52.18
C ARG A 9 -8.41 -46.48 52.31
N ILE A 10 -8.89 -45.68 51.36
CA ILE A 10 -8.81 -44.21 51.44
C ILE A 10 -10.04 -43.72 52.20
N ASP A 11 -9.85 -43.14 53.38
CA ASP A 11 -10.95 -42.61 54.19
C ASP A 11 -11.62 -41.43 53.49
N ARG A 12 -12.97 -41.39 53.51
CA ARG A 12 -13.79 -40.34 52.88
C ARG A 12 -13.41 -38.93 53.34
N HIS A 13 -12.82 -38.79 54.53
CA HIS A 13 -12.33 -37.52 55.05
C HIS A 13 -11.08 -37.03 54.28
N TRP A 14 -10.18 -37.93 53.91
CA TRP A 14 -8.98 -37.62 53.12
C TRP A 14 -9.32 -37.35 51.65
N LEU A 15 -10.35 -38.02 51.12
CA LEU A 15 -10.93 -37.71 49.80
C LEU A 15 -11.53 -36.29 49.75
N ARG A 16 -12.23 -35.87 50.82
CA ARG A 16 -12.79 -34.51 50.92
C ARG A 16 -11.71 -33.45 51.08
N LEU A 17 -10.70 -33.70 51.91
CA LEU A 17 -9.57 -32.79 52.08
C LEU A 17 -8.77 -32.63 50.77
N GLY A 18 -8.52 -33.73 50.05
CA GLY A 18 -7.87 -33.68 48.74
C GLY A 18 -8.68 -32.86 47.72
N ALA A 19 -10.00 -33.06 47.68
CA ALA A 19 -10.88 -32.31 46.78
C ALA A 19 -10.90 -30.80 47.10
N VAL A 20 -10.86 -30.41 48.38
CA VAL A 20 -10.82 -29.00 48.80
C VAL A 20 -9.49 -28.35 48.44
N VAL A 21 -8.36 -29.06 48.60
CA VAL A 21 -7.04 -28.54 48.21
C VAL A 21 -6.94 -28.35 46.70
N VAL A 22 -7.50 -29.28 45.90
CA VAL A 22 -7.54 -29.15 44.44
C VAL A 22 -8.45 -27.99 44.00
N LEU A 23 -9.61 -27.81 44.65
CA LEU A 23 -10.51 -26.68 44.37
C LEU A 23 -9.89 -25.33 44.75
N LEU A 24 -9.17 -25.26 45.87
CA LEU A 24 -8.47 -24.04 46.28
C LEU A 24 -7.29 -23.71 45.36
N ALA A 25 -6.53 -24.71 44.88
CA ALA A 25 -5.47 -24.51 43.91
C ALA A 25 -6.00 -24.08 42.52
N ALA A 26 -7.18 -24.58 42.12
CA ALA A 26 -7.84 -24.17 40.88
C ALA A 26 -8.34 -22.70 40.93
N LEU A 27 -8.67 -22.18 42.13
CA LEU A 27 -9.06 -20.78 42.30
C LEU A 27 -7.88 -19.78 42.29
N THR A 28 -6.62 -20.26 42.34
CA THR A 28 -5.42 -19.40 42.32
C THR A 28 -4.72 -19.34 40.97
N ILE A 29 -5.32 -19.90 39.90
CA ILE A 29 -4.81 -19.70 38.54
C ILE A 29 -5.24 -18.29 38.10
N SER A 30 -4.56 -17.29 38.66
CA SER A 30 -4.60 -15.92 38.13
C SER A 30 -4.33 -16.01 36.64
N SER A 31 -5.27 -15.50 35.84
CA SER A 31 -5.08 -15.36 34.41
C SER A 31 -3.78 -14.61 34.17
N VAL A 32 -2.73 -15.32 33.75
CA VAL A 32 -1.58 -14.66 33.13
C VAL A 32 -2.12 -14.19 31.79
N ALA A 33 -2.59 -12.93 31.76
CA ALA A 33 -2.77 -12.23 30.52
C ALA A 33 -1.37 -12.10 29.92
N TRP A 34 -1.05 -12.97 28.97
CA TRP A 34 0.10 -12.76 28.11
C TRP A 34 -0.25 -11.54 27.28
N ALA A 35 0.17 -10.36 27.73
CA ALA A 35 0.31 -9.22 26.84
C ALA A 35 1.36 -9.65 25.81
N SER A 36 0.92 -10.27 24.72
CA SER A 36 1.79 -10.67 23.62
C SER A 36 2.15 -9.41 22.86
N HIS A 37 3.16 -8.72 23.36
CA HIS A 37 3.83 -7.68 22.63
C HIS A 37 4.39 -8.30 21.33
N ARG A 38 3.98 -7.78 20.17
CA ARG A 38 4.21 -8.47 18.88
C ARG A 38 5.69 -8.52 18.53
N PHE A 39 6.40 -7.41 18.74
CA PHE A 39 7.83 -7.30 18.51
C PHE A 39 8.52 -6.90 19.80
N ASN A 40 9.51 -7.64 20.28
CA ASN A 40 10.13 -7.42 21.60
C ASN A 40 10.83 -6.05 21.76
N ASP A 41 11.21 -5.41 20.66
CA ASP A 41 11.83 -4.08 20.58
C ASP A 41 10.81 -2.93 20.37
N VAL A 42 9.53 -3.30 20.29
CA VAL A 42 8.29 -2.52 20.09
C VAL A 42 7.63 -1.72 21.23
N PRO A 43 8.18 -1.41 22.42
CA PRO A 43 7.38 -1.29 23.68
C PRO A 43 6.09 -0.45 23.56
N ASP A 44 5.02 -0.77 24.30
CA ASP A 44 3.72 -0.05 24.31
C ASP A 44 3.83 1.49 24.44
N SER A 45 4.94 2.00 24.99
CA SER A 45 5.25 3.43 25.09
C SER A 45 5.74 4.07 23.79
N ASN A 46 6.04 3.28 22.76
CA ASN A 46 6.47 3.75 21.46
C ASN A 46 5.27 4.41 20.76
N VAL A 47 5.44 5.64 20.29
CA VAL A 47 4.37 6.40 19.64
C VAL A 47 3.80 5.71 18.38
N PHE A 48 4.57 4.84 17.75
CA PHE A 48 4.18 4.06 16.58
C PHE A 48 3.82 2.61 16.91
N HIS A 49 3.70 2.24 18.19
CA HIS A 49 3.38 0.87 18.60
C HIS A 49 2.13 0.33 17.89
N ASP A 50 1.05 1.13 17.86
CA ASP A 50 -0.22 0.72 17.30
C ASP A 50 -0.17 0.57 15.78
N ASP A 51 0.51 1.49 15.08
CA ASP A 51 0.70 1.42 13.63
C ASP A 51 1.56 0.22 13.23
N ILE A 52 2.64 -0.03 13.96
CA ILE A 52 3.54 -1.17 13.74
C ILE A 52 2.79 -2.48 14.00
N THR A 53 1.97 -2.51 15.05
CA THR A 53 1.09 -3.64 15.36
C THR A 53 0.08 -3.86 14.25
N TRP A 54 -0.53 -2.79 13.72
CA TRP A 54 -1.44 -2.87 12.59
C TRP A 54 -0.76 -3.45 11.34
N LEU A 55 0.45 -2.97 11.00
CA LEU A 55 1.22 -3.50 9.88
C LEU A 55 1.50 -5.00 10.02
N HIS A 56 1.80 -5.46 11.23
CA HIS A 56 2.06 -6.87 11.50
C HIS A 56 0.79 -7.73 11.41
N VAL A 57 -0.31 -7.26 12.02
CA VAL A 57 -1.62 -7.94 11.99
C VAL A 57 -2.13 -8.07 10.55
N ASN A 58 -1.91 -7.06 9.73
CA ASN A 58 -2.24 -7.07 8.31
C ASN A 58 -1.16 -7.71 7.44
N GLY A 59 -0.19 -8.42 8.02
CA GLY A 59 0.85 -9.17 7.31
C GLY A 59 1.75 -8.34 6.40
N VAL A 60 1.75 -7.01 6.53
CA VAL A 60 2.58 -6.09 5.73
C VAL A 60 4.04 -6.24 6.14
N THR A 61 4.30 -6.17 7.44
CA THR A 61 5.62 -6.42 8.03
C THR A 61 5.66 -7.77 8.75
N LEU A 62 6.77 -8.49 8.55
CA LEU A 62 7.02 -9.78 9.20
C LEU A 62 8.09 -9.68 10.30
N GLY A 63 8.72 -8.52 10.48
CA GLY A 63 9.89 -8.38 11.34
C GLY A 63 11.22 -8.62 10.62
N CYS A 64 12.31 -8.28 11.30
CA CYS A 64 13.66 -8.18 10.74
C CYS A 64 14.59 -9.35 11.09
N ASN A 65 14.20 -10.26 11.99
CA ASN A 65 15.05 -11.34 12.50
C ASN A 65 14.52 -12.75 12.18
N PRO A 66 14.48 -13.16 10.89
CA PRO A 66 14.08 -14.51 10.53
C PRO A 66 15.02 -15.56 11.15
N PRO A 67 14.51 -16.76 11.48
CA PRO A 67 13.12 -17.20 11.29
C PRO A 67 12.18 -16.77 12.42
N LEU A 68 12.70 -16.15 13.49
CA LEU A 68 11.94 -15.87 14.71
C LEU A 68 10.98 -14.70 14.54
N ASN A 69 11.34 -13.69 13.73
CA ASN A 69 10.45 -12.59 13.36
C ASN A 69 9.82 -11.88 14.58
N SER A 70 10.59 -11.82 15.67
CA SER A 70 10.21 -11.27 16.96
C SER A 70 10.67 -9.83 17.17
N LEU A 71 11.33 -9.22 16.20
CA LEU A 71 11.85 -7.85 16.24
C LEU A 71 11.34 -7.06 15.03
N TYR A 72 11.04 -5.78 15.24
CA TYR A 72 10.66 -4.85 14.18
C TYR A 72 11.86 -4.10 13.59
N CYS A 73 12.91 -3.87 14.39
CA CYS A 73 14.07 -3.03 14.08
C CYS A 73 13.68 -1.59 13.68
N PRO A 74 13.13 -0.78 14.60
CA PRO A 74 12.60 0.56 14.27
C PRO A 74 13.67 1.57 13.80
N ASP A 75 14.92 1.37 14.19
CA ASP A 75 16.03 2.27 13.85
C ASP A 75 16.77 1.85 12.55
N ASP A 76 16.46 0.67 11.99
CA ASP A 76 17.11 0.17 10.79
C ASP A 76 16.49 0.80 9.52
N PRO A 77 17.30 1.18 8.52
CA PRO A 77 16.79 1.72 7.27
C PRO A 77 16.09 0.63 6.44
N VAL A 78 14.97 1.00 5.80
CA VAL A 78 14.26 0.13 4.86
C VAL A 78 14.88 0.27 3.47
N THR A 79 15.34 -0.86 2.89
CA THR A 79 15.83 -0.87 1.51
C THR A 79 14.68 -0.78 0.50
N ARG A 80 14.96 -0.34 -0.73
CA ARG A 80 13.95 -0.29 -1.80
C ARG A 80 13.31 -1.66 -2.09
N GLU A 81 14.06 -2.74 -1.89
CA GLU A 81 13.59 -4.12 -2.03
C GLU A 81 12.66 -4.55 -0.89
N GLN A 82 12.96 -4.14 0.35
CA GLN A 82 12.07 -4.38 1.48
C GLN A 82 10.77 -3.58 1.34
N MET A 83 10.85 -2.34 0.89
CA MET A 83 9.66 -1.51 0.60
C MET A 83 8.78 -2.16 -0.46
N SER A 84 9.35 -2.73 -1.53
CA SER A 84 8.55 -3.42 -2.56
C SER A 84 7.86 -4.66 -2.01
N ALA A 85 8.51 -5.40 -1.09
CA ALA A 85 7.89 -6.52 -0.40
C ALA A 85 6.71 -6.09 0.50
N PHE A 86 6.83 -4.96 1.20
CA PHE A 86 5.73 -4.40 2.00
C PHE A 86 4.53 -4.02 1.14
N MET A 87 4.77 -3.30 0.03
CA MET A 87 3.70 -2.87 -0.88
C MET A 87 2.97 -4.05 -1.52
N ARG A 88 3.71 -5.12 -1.90
CA ARG A 88 3.09 -6.35 -2.42
C ARG A 88 2.19 -7.02 -1.38
N ARG A 89 2.68 -7.21 -0.15
CA ARG A 89 1.87 -7.84 0.92
C ARG A 89 0.67 -6.99 1.29
N LEU A 90 0.81 -5.66 1.30
CA LEU A 90 -0.30 -4.76 1.53
C LEU A 90 -1.37 -4.93 0.45
N ALA A 91 -0.98 -4.96 -0.83
CA ALA A 91 -1.92 -5.22 -1.91
C ALA A 91 -2.60 -6.60 -1.76
N GLU A 92 -1.84 -7.67 -1.49
CA GLU A 92 -2.39 -9.02 -1.32
C GLU A 92 -3.34 -9.13 -0.11
N ASN A 93 -2.99 -8.54 1.03
CA ASN A 93 -3.76 -8.65 2.28
C ASN A 93 -4.98 -7.71 2.32
N GLN A 94 -5.03 -6.67 1.48
CA GLN A 94 -6.22 -5.83 1.30
C GLN A 94 -7.15 -6.36 0.20
N VAL A 95 -6.75 -7.38 -0.57
CA VAL A 95 -7.55 -7.93 -1.69
C VAL A 95 -8.57 -9.01 -1.27
N VAL A 96 -8.79 -9.22 0.03
CA VAL A 96 -9.93 -10.04 0.53
C VAL A 96 -10.72 -9.23 1.55
N ASP A 97 -11.80 -8.56 1.13
CA ASP A 97 -13.14 -9.14 1.10
C ASP A 97 -13.98 -8.73 -0.15
N ALA A 98 -13.54 -9.11 -1.35
CA ALA A 98 -14.50 -9.40 -2.43
C ALA A 98 -15.13 -10.80 -2.26
N ALA A 99 -14.48 -11.68 -1.49
CA ALA A 99 -14.87 -13.09 -1.32
C ALA A 99 -15.86 -13.37 -0.17
N THR A 100 -16.05 -12.48 0.81
CA THR A 100 -17.23 -12.56 1.71
C THR A 100 -18.45 -11.83 1.14
N ALA A 101 -18.32 -11.17 -0.02
CA ALA A 101 -19.44 -10.49 -0.64
C ALA A 101 -20.43 -11.43 -1.33
N ILE A 102 -20.03 -12.60 -1.85
CA ILE A 102 -20.98 -13.50 -2.53
C ILE A 102 -20.58 -14.96 -2.38
N GLU A 103 -21.54 -15.79 -1.96
CA GLU A 103 -21.63 -17.20 -2.33
C GLU A 103 -21.40 -17.38 -3.84
N SER A 104 -20.18 -17.58 -4.30
CA SER A 104 -19.97 -18.32 -5.56
C SER A 104 -18.55 -18.82 -5.64
N GLU A 105 -18.46 -20.14 -5.66
CA GLU A 105 -17.30 -20.98 -5.90
C GLU A 105 -16.47 -20.48 -7.10
N SER A 106 -15.15 -20.26 -6.92
CA SER A 106 -14.12 -20.59 -7.95
C SER A 106 -12.65 -20.24 -7.60
N ALA A 107 -12.26 -20.00 -6.34
CA ALA A 107 -10.86 -19.66 -6.04
C ALA A 107 -9.82 -20.79 -6.27
N ALA A 108 -10.22 -21.98 -6.73
CA ALA A 108 -9.33 -23.11 -6.96
C ALA A 108 -9.08 -23.47 -8.44
N ASN A 109 -9.64 -22.72 -9.40
CA ASN A 109 -9.33 -22.92 -10.82
C ASN A 109 -9.28 -21.59 -11.58
N ALA A 110 -8.47 -20.65 -11.09
CA ALA A 110 -8.11 -19.45 -11.86
C ALA A 110 -7.08 -19.85 -12.94
N ASP A 111 -7.59 -20.40 -14.04
CA ASP A 111 -6.89 -20.39 -15.32
C ASP A 111 -6.90 -18.93 -15.82
N ASN A 112 -5.71 -18.33 -16.01
CA ASN A 112 -5.56 -16.92 -16.41
C ASN A 112 -6.01 -16.63 -17.86
N SER A 113 -6.80 -17.51 -18.45
CA SER A 113 -7.36 -17.39 -19.81
C SER A 113 -8.85 -17.00 -19.82
N GLU A 114 -9.55 -16.97 -18.67
CA GLU A 114 -10.90 -16.40 -18.56
C GLU A 114 -10.92 -14.91 -18.15
N LEU A 115 -9.75 -14.33 -17.83
CA LEU A 115 -9.57 -12.87 -17.82
C LEU A 115 -9.60 -12.26 -19.24
N LEU A 116 -9.68 -13.09 -20.29
CA LEU A 116 -9.84 -12.70 -21.68
C LEU A 116 -10.99 -13.49 -22.33
N GLY A 117 -12.20 -13.34 -21.81
CA GLY A 117 -13.40 -14.01 -22.32
C GLY A 117 -14.65 -13.14 -22.34
N ASN A 118 -14.79 -12.34 -23.41
CA ASN A 118 -15.97 -11.60 -23.90
C ASN A 118 -16.10 -10.13 -23.50
N GLN A 119 -15.60 -9.28 -24.41
CA GLN A 119 -15.82 -7.84 -24.60
C GLN A 119 -15.63 -6.96 -23.33
N PRO A 120 -14.55 -6.16 -23.23
CA PRO A 120 -14.49 -5.15 -22.18
C PRO A 120 -15.72 -4.23 -22.31
N PRO A 121 -16.27 -3.70 -21.19
CA PRO A 121 -17.14 -2.53 -21.29
C PRO A 121 -16.38 -1.49 -22.12
N GLU A 122 -17.06 -0.79 -23.03
CA GLU A 122 -16.43 0.10 -24.03
C GLU A 122 -15.78 1.38 -23.44
N ASP A 123 -15.18 1.27 -22.26
CA ASP A 123 -14.50 2.32 -21.50
C ASP A 123 -12.98 2.07 -21.40
N PHE A 124 -12.46 1.05 -22.09
CA PHE A 124 -11.02 0.86 -22.21
C PHE A 124 -10.43 1.96 -23.10
N VAL A 125 -9.44 2.68 -22.58
CA VAL A 125 -8.68 3.68 -23.35
C VAL A 125 -7.94 2.95 -24.47
N GLN A 126 -8.50 3.00 -25.69
CA GLN A 126 -7.87 2.45 -26.88
C GLN A 126 -6.88 3.47 -27.47
N ASP A 127 -5.99 3.00 -28.35
CA ASP A 127 -5.05 3.84 -29.10
C ASP A 127 -4.15 4.71 -28.21
N LEU A 128 -3.49 4.07 -27.24
CA LEU A 128 -2.46 4.70 -26.42
C LEU A 128 -1.32 5.22 -27.29
N GLN A 129 -1.12 6.53 -27.27
CA GLN A 129 -0.07 7.21 -28.00
C GLN A 129 0.88 7.93 -27.05
N TRP A 130 2.17 7.65 -27.22
CA TRP A 130 3.23 8.42 -26.59
C TRP A 130 3.50 9.69 -27.41
N VAL A 131 3.53 10.83 -26.73
CA VAL A 131 3.93 12.12 -27.29
C VAL A 131 5.01 12.75 -26.45
N GLU A 132 5.95 13.44 -27.09
CA GLU A 132 7.03 14.14 -26.42
C GLU A 132 7.32 15.48 -27.09
N THR A 133 7.82 16.43 -26.34
CA THR A 133 8.26 17.74 -26.85
C THR A 133 9.46 18.21 -26.05
N SER A 134 10.55 18.54 -26.76
CA SER A 134 11.76 19.11 -26.18
C SER A 134 11.80 20.61 -26.41
N ALA A 135 12.04 21.36 -25.35
CA ALA A 135 12.24 22.80 -25.42
C ALA A 135 13.40 23.21 -24.51
N THR A 136 13.99 24.37 -24.79
CA THR A 136 14.99 24.98 -23.93
C THR A 136 14.55 26.39 -23.61
N SER A 137 14.40 26.70 -22.32
CA SER A 137 14.05 28.03 -21.85
C SER A 137 15.16 28.61 -20.99
N ARG A 138 15.25 29.95 -20.96
CA ARG A 138 16.13 30.69 -20.07
C ARG A 138 15.32 31.17 -18.88
N ILE A 139 15.67 30.72 -17.69
CA ILE A 139 14.95 31.00 -16.47
C ILE A 139 15.82 31.94 -15.63
N ALA A 140 15.36 33.17 -15.42
CA ALA A 140 16.05 34.12 -14.56
C ALA A 140 16.07 33.65 -13.09
N PRO A 141 17.00 34.12 -12.25
CA PRO A 141 17.05 33.78 -10.82
C PRO A 141 15.73 34.00 -10.10
N GLY A 142 15.24 32.98 -9.40
CA GLY A 142 13.98 33.02 -8.64
C GLY A 142 12.71 32.93 -9.49
N ASN A 143 12.81 32.94 -10.82
CA ASN A 143 11.68 32.80 -11.73
C ASN A 143 11.35 31.33 -12.00
N GLU A 144 10.16 31.15 -12.54
CA GLU A 144 9.56 29.87 -12.84
C GLU A 144 9.10 29.83 -14.30
N VAL A 145 9.09 28.64 -14.90
CA VAL A 145 8.67 28.43 -16.28
C VAL A 145 7.89 27.13 -16.41
N VAL A 146 6.89 27.14 -17.28
CA VAL A 146 6.09 25.97 -17.62
C VAL A 146 6.56 25.41 -18.96
N PHE A 147 6.76 24.10 -19.00
CA PHE A 147 6.90 23.33 -20.23
C PHE A 147 5.69 22.42 -20.38
N SER A 148 5.21 22.23 -21.61
CA SER A 148 4.04 21.40 -21.87
C SER A 148 4.17 20.60 -23.15
N VAL A 149 3.41 19.51 -23.21
CA VAL A 149 3.18 18.70 -24.40
C VAL A 149 1.68 18.53 -24.58
N THR A 150 1.21 18.62 -25.82
CA THR A 150 -0.23 18.49 -26.15
C THR A 150 -0.49 17.13 -26.79
N CYS A 151 -1.57 16.50 -26.38
CA CYS A 151 -2.10 15.29 -26.97
C CYS A 151 -2.72 15.55 -28.35
N PRO A 152 -2.77 14.55 -29.25
CA PRO A 152 -3.49 14.65 -30.51
C PRO A 152 -4.99 14.94 -30.30
N THR A 153 -5.62 15.61 -31.26
CA THR A 153 -7.06 15.87 -31.25
C THR A 153 -7.86 14.59 -31.09
N GLY A 154 -8.84 14.58 -30.19
CA GLY A 154 -9.67 13.40 -29.89
C GLY A 154 -9.06 12.43 -28.87
N SER A 155 -7.93 12.79 -28.26
CA SER A 155 -7.33 12.05 -27.15
C SER A 155 -7.17 12.93 -25.91
N ALA A 156 -7.22 12.30 -24.73
CA ALA A 156 -6.97 12.94 -23.45
C ALA A 156 -5.69 12.40 -22.84
N VAL A 157 -5.02 13.23 -22.03
CA VAL A 157 -3.85 12.80 -21.27
C VAL A 157 -4.26 11.81 -20.18
N ILE A 158 -3.49 10.75 -20.03
CA ILE A 158 -3.66 9.72 -18.99
C ILE A 158 -2.57 9.87 -17.95
N SER A 159 -1.34 10.09 -18.41
CA SER A 159 -0.17 10.31 -17.57
C SER A 159 0.86 11.13 -18.34
N GLY A 160 1.85 11.66 -17.63
CA GLY A 160 2.97 12.34 -18.24
C GLY A 160 4.05 12.65 -17.23
N GLY A 161 5.06 13.38 -17.70
CA GLY A 161 6.18 13.81 -16.87
C GLY A 161 7.20 14.56 -17.72
N ALA A 162 8.39 14.72 -17.17
CA ALA A 162 9.49 15.35 -17.87
C ALA A 162 10.82 14.69 -17.58
N ARG A 163 11.77 14.99 -18.46
CA ARG A 163 13.18 14.65 -18.36
C ARG A 163 14.00 15.91 -18.60
N GLU A 164 14.73 16.32 -17.57
CA GLU A 164 15.71 17.40 -17.64
C GLU A 164 17.11 16.91 -18.06
N ASN A 165 17.86 17.77 -18.75
CA ASN A 165 19.28 17.56 -19.05
C ASN A 165 20.10 18.79 -18.61
N GLY A 166 20.12 19.09 -17.31
CA GLY A 166 20.92 20.18 -16.74
C GLY A 166 20.72 20.33 -15.24
N ASP A 167 21.42 21.29 -14.65
CA ASP A 167 21.39 21.60 -13.22
C ASP A 167 20.95 23.05 -12.97
N GLY A 168 20.56 23.36 -11.73
CA GLY A 168 20.26 24.75 -11.30
C GLY A 168 18.78 25.15 -11.34
N TYR A 169 17.90 24.25 -11.78
CA TYR A 169 16.45 24.41 -11.73
C TYR A 169 15.83 23.15 -11.11
N VAL A 170 14.71 23.31 -10.42
CA VAL A 170 14.02 22.21 -9.73
C VAL A 170 12.60 22.10 -10.24
N LEU A 171 12.11 20.87 -10.39
CA LEU A 171 10.70 20.61 -10.66
C LEU A 171 9.87 21.04 -9.45
N THR A 172 8.89 21.90 -9.67
CA THR A 172 8.00 22.46 -8.65
C THR A 172 6.58 21.92 -8.77
N ASP A 173 6.11 21.70 -9.99
CA ASP A 173 4.80 21.12 -10.27
C ASP A 173 4.83 20.19 -11.49
N THR A 174 3.95 19.19 -11.49
CA THR A 174 3.75 18.26 -12.61
C THR A 174 2.32 17.75 -12.61
N GLN A 175 1.56 18.15 -13.62
CA GLN A 175 0.12 17.87 -13.66
C GLN A 175 -0.40 17.82 -15.10
N PRO A 176 -1.56 17.22 -15.34
CA PRO A 176 -2.26 17.39 -16.61
C PRO A 176 -2.65 18.87 -16.81
N ALA A 177 -2.76 19.31 -18.06
CA ALA A 177 -3.41 20.57 -18.37
C ALA A 177 -4.86 20.55 -17.83
N ALA A 178 -5.41 21.72 -17.46
CA ALA A 178 -6.76 21.81 -16.88
C ALA A 178 -7.86 21.21 -17.78
N ASP A 179 -7.68 21.31 -19.09
CA ASP A 179 -8.57 20.72 -20.10
C ASP A 179 -8.21 19.27 -20.46
N ARG A 180 -7.23 18.67 -19.77
CA ARG A 180 -6.63 17.35 -20.05
C ARG A 180 -6.12 17.19 -21.48
N SER A 181 -5.87 18.28 -22.20
CA SER A 181 -5.35 18.26 -23.58
C SER A 181 -3.88 17.87 -23.65
N GLY A 182 -3.20 17.69 -22.51
CA GLY A 182 -1.77 17.47 -22.48
C GLY A 182 -1.22 17.41 -21.06
N TRP A 183 0.10 17.36 -20.96
CA TRP A 183 0.81 17.37 -19.69
C TRP A 183 1.65 18.64 -19.56
N GLN A 184 1.72 19.19 -18.36
CA GLN A 184 2.53 20.35 -18.05
C GLN A 184 3.43 20.08 -16.83
N VAL A 185 4.62 20.64 -16.87
CA VAL A 185 5.60 20.60 -15.79
C VAL A 185 6.12 22.00 -15.56
N GLU A 186 6.38 22.31 -14.31
CA GLU A 186 6.85 23.63 -13.90
C GLU A 186 8.21 23.50 -13.24
N TYR A 187 9.15 24.37 -13.63
CA TYR A 187 10.50 24.39 -13.10
C TYR A 187 10.88 25.79 -12.63
N ARG A 188 11.45 25.85 -11.42
CA ARG A 188 11.96 27.09 -10.82
C ARG A 188 13.49 27.11 -10.78
N ASN A 189 14.08 28.23 -11.17
CA ASN A 189 15.52 28.46 -11.00
C ASN A 189 15.79 28.98 -9.59
N ASN A 190 16.45 28.15 -8.76
CA ASN A 190 16.81 28.50 -7.39
C ASN A 190 18.26 29.01 -7.26
N THR A 191 18.96 29.25 -8.37
CA THR A 191 20.32 29.77 -8.38
C THR A 191 20.35 31.29 -8.55
N GLU A 192 21.50 31.89 -8.24
CA GLU A 192 21.73 33.34 -8.40
C GLU A 192 21.98 33.77 -9.85
N ASN A 193 22.16 32.81 -10.77
CA ASN A 193 22.46 33.05 -12.18
C ASN A 193 21.31 32.56 -13.07
N GLU A 194 21.18 33.16 -14.25
CA GLU A 194 20.24 32.67 -15.28
C GLU A 194 20.61 31.23 -15.69
N GLN A 195 19.61 30.35 -15.74
CA GLN A 195 19.80 28.95 -16.13
C GLN A 195 19.18 28.66 -17.49
N ASN A 196 19.91 27.90 -18.30
CA ASN A 196 19.36 27.28 -19.51
C ASN A 196 18.79 25.91 -19.13
N ALA A 197 17.48 25.76 -19.24
CA ALA A 197 16.76 24.54 -18.88
C ALA A 197 16.31 23.78 -20.14
N PRO A 198 17.12 22.85 -20.68
CA PRO A 198 16.68 21.91 -21.70
C PRO A 198 15.84 20.80 -21.07
N VAL A 199 14.53 20.84 -21.33
CA VAL A 199 13.53 19.93 -20.77
C VAL A 199 12.79 19.23 -21.89
N THR A 200 12.65 17.91 -21.77
CA THR A 200 11.76 17.10 -22.61
C THR A 200 10.54 16.71 -21.78
N VAL A 201 9.37 17.20 -22.17
CA VAL A 201 8.09 16.80 -21.56
C VAL A 201 7.50 15.66 -22.38
N TYR A 202 6.94 14.66 -21.71
CA TYR A 202 6.28 13.52 -22.34
C TYR A 202 4.91 13.28 -21.73
N ALA A 203 4.00 12.73 -22.54
CA ALA A 203 2.67 12.34 -22.12
C ALA A 203 2.25 11.04 -22.82
N LEU A 204 1.44 10.27 -22.11
CA LEU A 204 0.68 9.15 -22.64
C LEU A 204 -0.76 9.62 -22.84
N CYS A 205 -1.19 9.64 -24.10
CA CYS A 205 -2.52 10.07 -24.52
C CYS A 205 -3.32 8.85 -24.96
N GLY A 206 -4.65 8.91 -24.86
CA GLY A 206 -5.51 7.87 -25.43
C GLY A 206 -6.90 8.36 -25.77
N ALA A 207 -7.57 7.65 -26.68
CA ALA A 207 -8.91 7.99 -27.12
C ALA A 207 -9.96 7.56 -26.08
N TYR A 208 -10.86 8.48 -25.72
CA TYR A 208 -12.03 8.17 -24.90
C TYR A 208 -13.22 7.90 -25.83
N ASN A 209 -13.93 6.79 -25.60
CA ASN A 209 -15.15 6.51 -26.35
C ASN A 209 -16.28 7.41 -25.79
N ASP A 210 -16.97 8.12 -26.69
CA ASP A 210 -17.90 9.24 -26.42
C ASP A 210 -19.10 8.98 -25.48
N LYS A 211 -19.23 7.81 -24.83
CA LYS A 211 -20.40 7.47 -24.00
C LYS A 211 -20.19 7.49 -22.48
N SER A 212 -18.95 7.40 -22.00
CA SER A 212 -18.61 7.33 -20.57
C SER A 212 -17.76 8.50 -20.08
N ALA A 213 -17.09 9.19 -21.01
CA ALA A 213 -16.14 10.26 -20.71
C ALA A 213 -16.80 11.53 -20.15
N SER A 214 -18.03 11.87 -20.57
CA SER A 214 -18.75 13.05 -20.03
C SER A 214 -19.37 12.75 -18.66
N ALA A 215 -19.92 11.54 -18.47
CA ALA A 215 -20.66 11.17 -17.27
C ALA A 215 -19.77 10.96 -16.03
N ALA A 216 -18.54 10.45 -16.21
CA ALA A 216 -17.58 10.35 -15.13
C ALA A 216 -16.97 11.71 -14.74
N PHE A 217 -17.00 12.69 -15.65
CA PHE A 217 -16.36 13.99 -15.46
C PHE A 217 -17.26 15.01 -14.77
N ASP A 218 -18.56 15.02 -15.09
CA ASP A 218 -19.56 15.80 -14.34
C ASP A 218 -19.62 15.40 -12.86
N ALA A 219 -19.19 14.18 -12.52
CA ALA A 219 -19.15 13.68 -11.14
C ALA A 219 -17.91 14.13 -10.33
N ALA A 220 -16.81 14.51 -10.99
CA ALA A 220 -15.56 14.92 -10.33
C ALA A 220 -15.45 16.45 -10.13
N GLU A 221 -16.05 17.25 -11.02
CA GLU A 221 -16.13 18.73 -10.90
C GLU A 221 -17.14 19.19 -9.82
N ALA A 222 -18.02 18.29 -9.36
CA ALA A 222 -19.07 18.59 -8.38
C ALA A 222 -18.61 18.52 -6.91
N ASP A 223 -17.32 18.25 -6.63
CA ASP A 223 -16.79 18.27 -5.26
C ASP A 223 -16.06 19.59 -4.96
N PRO A 224 -16.68 20.53 -4.24
CA PRO A 224 -16.07 21.82 -3.89
C PRO A 224 -14.99 21.72 -2.79
N ASN A 225 -14.59 20.52 -2.35
CA ASN A 225 -13.64 20.33 -1.25
C ASN A 225 -12.31 19.66 -1.64
N ARG A 226 -11.84 19.83 -2.88
CA ARG A 226 -10.46 19.45 -3.25
C ARG A 226 -9.59 20.66 -3.54
#